data_AF-A0A970JJW2-F1
#
_entry.id   AF-A0A970JJW2-F1
#
_cell.length_a   1.000
_cell.length_b   1.000
_cell.length_c   1.000
_cell.angle_alpha   90.00
_cell.angle_beta   90.00
_cell.angle_gamma   90.00
#
_symmetry.space_group_name_H-M   'P 1'
#
loop_
_entity.id
_entity.type
_entity.pdbx_description
1 polymer ?
#
loop_
_entity_poly.entity_id
_entity_poly.type
_entity_poly.pdbx_seq_one_letter_code
_entity_poly.pdbx_strand_id
1 'polypeptide(L)'
;MTDIRFFKNVLILAIIIIAFALISSFLSYMKLEVANPLASGLGLAKILFTDTEYVEVQDSPRVILAKPDNAYDLLIRVMQEEGYTHVEEETMGSMQVFEKDSRKERMFFSVNKVFSKWIWEK
;
A
#
# COMPACT_ATOMS: atom_id res chain seq x y z
N MET A 1 23.95 30.92 -29.70
CA MET A 1 24.67 29.70 -29.23
C MET A 1 24.22 29.26 -27.82
N THR A 2 22.95 29.54 -27.48
CA THR A 2 22.37 29.35 -26.13
C THR A 2 21.28 28.28 -26.14
N ASP A 3 20.57 28.12 -27.26
CA ASP A 3 19.50 27.12 -27.44
C ASP A 3 19.97 25.67 -27.28
N ILE A 4 20.96 25.23 -28.06
CA ILE A 4 21.32 23.80 -28.12
C ILE A 4 21.81 23.27 -26.76
N ARG A 5 22.55 24.10 -26.00
CA ARG A 5 23.00 23.73 -24.65
C ARG A 5 21.85 23.71 -23.65
N PHE A 6 20.92 24.64 -23.75
CA PHE A 6 19.72 24.67 -22.93
C PHE A 6 18.83 23.45 -23.19
N PHE A 7 18.50 23.16 -24.45
CA PHE A 7 17.72 21.97 -24.84
C PHE A 7 18.38 20.66 -24.40
N LYS A 8 19.71 20.54 -24.55
CA LYS A 8 20.45 19.37 -24.05
C LYS A 8 20.30 19.21 -22.54
N ASN A 9 20.44 20.29 -21.76
CA ASN A 9 20.33 20.23 -20.31
C ASN A 9 18.90 19.89 -19.87
N VAL A 10 17.88 20.45 -20.53
CA VAL A 10 16.47 20.12 -20.29
C VAL A 10 16.20 18.65 -20.60
N LEU A 11 16.73 18.12 -21.72
CA LEU A 11 16.58 16.72 -22.08
C LEU A 11 17.24 15.78 -21.06
N ILE A 12 18.46 16.10 -20.63
CA ILE A 12 19.17 15.33 -19.58
C ILE A 12 18.34 15.34 -18.28
N LEU A 13 17.83 16.50 -17.88
CA LEU A 13 17.00 16.62 -16.68
C LEU A 13 15.71 15.79 -16.80
N ALA A 14 15.04 15.83 -17.95
CA ALA A 14 13.84 15.03 -18.20
C ALA A 14 14.13 13.52 -18.10
N ILE A 15 15.23 13.05 -18.70
CA ILE A 15 15.66 11.64 -18.61
C ILE A 15 15.93 11.24 -17.15
N ILE A 16 16.61 12.09 -16.39
CA ILE A 16 16.88 11.86 -14.97
C ILE A 16 15.56 11.75 -14.18
N ILE A 17 14.63 12.68 -14.39
CA ILE A 17 13.31 12.66 -13.71
C ILE A 17 12.54 11.37 -14.05
N ILE A 18 12.52 10.98 -15.32
CA ILE A 18 11.86 9.74 -15.76
C ILE A 18 12.51 8.52 -15.12
N ALA A 19 13.85 8.45 -15.12
CA ALA A 19 14.58 7.35 -14.48
C ALA A 19 14.26 7.27 -12.98
N PHE A 20 14.26 8.39 -12.27
CA PHE A 20 13.87 8.44 -10.85
C PHE A 20 12.42 8.01 -10.63
N ALA A 21 11.48 8.44 -11.47
CA ALA A 21 10.07 8.04 -11.38
C ALA A 21 9.90 6.53 -11.59
N LEU A 22 10.61 5.94 -12.56
CA LEU A 22 10.56 4.50 -12.82
C LEU A 22 11.18 3.69 -11.68
N ILE A 23 12.35 4.08 -11.20
CA ILE A 23 13.04 3.38 -10.10
C ILE A 23 12.19 3.44 -8.81
N SER A 24 11.65 4.61 -8.47
CA SER A 24 10.81 4.75 -7.28
C SER A 24 9.51 3.94 -7.38
N SER A 25 8.85 3.96 -8.54
CA SER A 25 7.66 3.15 -8.79
C SER A 25 7.96 1.65 -8.69
N PHE A 26 9.09 1.20 -9.24
CA PHE A 26 9.53 -0.18 -9.15
C PHE A 26 9.80 -0.61 -7.70
N LEU A 27 10.51 0.21 -6.92
CA LEU A 27 10.77 -0.06 -5.51
C LEU A 27 9.48 -0.09 -4.67
N SER A 28 8.57 0.84 -4.94
CA SER A 28 7.25 0.89 -4.30
C SER A 28 6.46 -0.39 -4.59
N TYR A 29 6.43 -0.82 -5.85
CA TYR A 29 5.76 -2.05 -6.24
C TYR A 29 6.37 -3.28 -5.56
N MET A 30 7.70 -3.41 -5.54
CA MET A 30 8.39 -4.55 -4.91
C MET A 30 8.15 -4.68 -3.40
N LYS A 31 7.88 -3.57 -2.70
CA LYS A 31 7.69 -3.58 -1.24
C LYS A 31 6.22 -3.57 -0.81
N LEU A 32 5.41 -2.79 -1.51
CA LEU A 32 4.06 -2.43 -1.10
C LEU A 32 3.00 -2.93 -2.07
N GLU A 33 3.39 -3.48 -3.22
CA GLU A 33 2.49 -3.91 -4.30
C GLU A 33 1.63 -2.74 -4.84
N VAL A 34 2.16 -1.53 -4.71
CA VAL A 34 1.57 -0.28 -5.18
C VAL A 34 2.57 0.41 -6.10
N ALA A 35 2.20 0.60 -7.37
CA ALA A 35 3.08 1.21 -8.36
C ALA A 35 3.21 2.73 -8.22
N ASN A 36 2.36 3.37 -7.40
CA ASN A 36 2.43 4.79 -7.12
C ASN A 36 3.32 5.06 -5.88
N PRO A 37 4.57 5.51 -6.07
CA PRO A 37 5.50 5.75 -4.97
C PRO A 37 5.11 6.95 -4.10
N LEU A 38 4.38 7.93 -4.66
CA LEU A 38 3.92 9.10 -3.90
C LEU A 38 2.81 8.73 -2.94
N ALA A 39 1.78 8.02 -3.41
CA ALA A 39 0.68 7.54 -2.56
C ALA A 39 1.21 6.64 -1.44
N SER A 40 2.07 5.70 -1.79
CA SER A 40 2.73 4.79 -0.86
C SER A 40 3.61 5.51 0.17
N GLY A 41 4.44 6.46 -0.28
CA GLY A 41 5.33 7.23 0.58
C GLY A 41 4.55 8.12 1.55
N LEU A 42 3.50 8.80 1.08
CA LEU A 42 2.61 9.61 1.92
C LEU A 42 1.82 8.75 2.91
N GLY A 43 1.36 7.57 2.49
CA GLY A 43 0.72 6.60 3.37
C GLY A 43 1.65 6.15 4.50
N LEU A 44 2.87 5.73 4.17
CA LEU A 44 3.88 5.39 5.17
C LEU A 44 4.20 6.55 6.10
N ALA A 45 4.33 7.78 5.58
CA ALA A 45 4.57 8.95 6.40
C ALA A 45 3.43 9.19 7.40
N LYS A 46 2.17 8.98 7.00
CA LYS A 46 1.02 9.06 7.93
C LYS A 46 1.11 8.01 9.03
N ILE A 47 1.46 6.77 8.71
CA ILE A 47 1.61 5.70 9.71
C ILE A 47 2.76 5.97 10.69
N LEU A 48 3.88 6.50 10.19
CA LEU A 48 5.10 6.69 10.99
C LEU A 48 5.11 7.96 11.84
N PHE A 49 4.52 9.04 11.34
CA PHE A 49 4.66 10.37 11.94
C PHE A 49 3.35 10.93 12.51
N THR A 50 2.27 10.14 12.52
CA THR A 50 0.97 10.56 13.07
C THR A 50 0.30 9.46 13.88
N ASP A 51 -0.83 9.78 14.50
CA ASP A 51 -1.68 8.83 15.21
C ASP A 51 -2.64 8.05 14.29
N THR A 52 -2.51 8.22 12.98
CA THR A 52 -3.29 7.48 11.98
C THR A 52 -3.03 5.97 12.12
N GLU A 53 -4.07 5.19 12.42
CA GLU A 53 -3.94 3.74 12.61
C GLU A 53 -3.80 3.00 11.29
N TYR A 54 -4.51 3.43 10.25
CA TYR A 54 -4.42 2.86 8.91
C TYR A 54 -4.73 3.89 7.82
N VAL A 55 -4.26 3.62 6.60
CA VAL A 55 -4.46 4.47 5.43
C VAL A 55 -4.53 3.60 4.18
N GLU A 56 -5.54 3.85 3.36
CA GLU A 56 -5.63 3.27 2.03
C GLU A 56 -4.68 4.01 1.07
N VAL A 57 -3.84 3.25 0.38
CA VAL A 57 -2.83 3.78 -0.56
C VAL A 57 -3.12 3.42 -2.01
N GLN A 58 -4.05 2.49 -2.24
CA GLN A 58 -4.50 2.05 -3.57
C GLN A 58 -5.91 1.45 -3.45
N ASP A 59 -6.74 1.70 -4.46
CA ASP A 59 -8.15 1.25 -4.51
C ASP A 59 -8.31 -0.14 -5.19
N SER A 60 -7.56 -0.42 -6.27
CA SER A 60 -7.70 -1.67 -7.03
C SER A 60 -6.35 -2.31 -7.45
N PRO A 61 -5.94 -3.44 -6.85
CA PRO A 61 -6.55 -4.04 -5.65
C PRO A 61 -6.44 -3.09 -4.47
N ARG A 62 -7.39 -3.17 -3.54
CA ARG A 62 -7.38 -2.35 -2.31
C ARG A 62 -6.11 -2.69 -1.53
N VAL A 63 -5.31 -1.68 -1.21
CA VAL A 63 -4.11 -1.83 -0.39
C VAL A 63 -4.16 -0.83 0.76
N ILE A 64 -4.11 -1.35 1.98
CA ILE A 64 -4.06 -0.56 3.21
C ILE A 64 -2.70 -0.76 3.87
N LEU A 65 -2.12 0.35 4.33
CA LEU A 65 -1.01 0.34 5.27
C LEU A 65 -1.54 0.70 6.65
N ALA A 66 -1.11 -0.03 7.67
CA ALA A 66 -1.55 0.17 9.04
C ALA A 66 -0.36 0.15 10.02
N LYS A 67 -0.59 0.63 11.25
CA LYS A 67 0.42 0.54 12.31
C LYS A 67 0.79 -0.93 12.57
N PRO A 68 2.07 -1.21 12.87
CA PRO A 68 2.52 -2.58 13.10
C PRO A 68 2.12 -3.09 14.49
N ASP A 69 1.86 -2.19 15.44
CA ASP A 69 1.49 -2.53 16.81
C ASP A 69 0.05 -3.05 16.85
N ASN A 70 -0.16 -4.23 17.43
CA ASN A 70 -1.46 -4.92 17.46
C ASN A 70 -2.12 -5.03 16.08
N ALA A 71 -1.31 -5.16 15.02
CA ALA A 71 -1.75 -5.07 13.63
C ALA A 71 -2.89 -6.03 13.26
N TYR A 72 -2.87 -7.25 13.80
CA TYR A 72 -3.90 -8.25 13.52
C TYR A 72 -5.21 -7.88 14.22
N ASP A 73 -5.17 -7.48 15.49
CA ASP A 73 -6.36 -7.02 16.22
C ASP A 73 -6.96 -5.77 15.57
N LEU A 74 -6.12 -4.87 15.07
CA LEU A 74 -6.55 -3.70 14.30
C LEU A 74 -7.27 -4.12 13.01
N LEU A 75 -6.74 -5.11 12.26
CA LEU A 75 -7.41 -5.66 11.08
C LEU A 75 -8.80 -6.19 11.44
N ILE A 76 -8.88 -7.06 12.46
CA ILE A 76 -10.15 -7.67 12.88
C ILE A 76 -11.15 -6.58 13.27
N ARG A 77 -10.73 -5.60 14.07
CA ARG A 77 -11.58 -4.50 14.51
C ARG A 77 -12.11 -3.68 13.33
N VAL A 78 -11.25 -3.28 12.40
CA VAL A 78 -11.66 -2.49 11.23
C VAL A 78 -12.65 -3.27 10.36
N MET A 79 -12.39 -4.55 10.10
CA MET A 79 -13.30 -5.38 9.31
C MET A 79 -14.66 -5.56 9.99
N GLN A 80 -14.67 -5.76 11.32
CA GLN A 80 -15.91 -5.82 12.10
C GLN A 80 -16.70 -4.50 12.08
N GLU A 81 -16.01 -3.37 12.20
CA GLU A 81 -16.61 -2.03 12.08
C GLU A 81 -17.20 -1.78 10.68
N GLU A 82 -16.57 -2.32 9.63
CA GLU A 82 -17.09 -2.31 8.25
C GLU A 82 -18.22 -3.34 8.03
N GLY A 83 -18.60 -4.13 9.05
CA GLY A 83 -19.70 -5.10 9.01
C GLY A 83 -19.34 -6.48 8.50
N TYR A 84 -18.04 -6.82 8.43
CA TYR A 84 -17.58 -8.14 8.06
C TYR A 84 -17.46 -9.06 9.28
N THR A 85 -17.65 -10.35 9.03
CA THR A 85 -17.36 -11.44 9.98
C THR A 85 -16.13 -12.19 9.52
N HIS A 86 -15.19 -12.48 10.43
CA HIS A 86 -14.01 -13.26 10.11
C HIS A 86 -14.34 -14.76 10.00
N VAL A 87 -13.87 -15.41 8.93
CA VAL A 87 -14.10 -16.83 8.64
C VAL A 87 -12.79 -17.59 8.91
N GLU A 88 -12.56 -17.93 10.18
CA GLU A 88 -11.33 -18.59 10.64
C GLU A 88 -11.07 -19.92 9.92
N GLU A 89 -12.12 -20.70 9.64
CA GLU A 89 -12.00 -22.02 9.00
C GLU A 89 -11.42 -21.96 7.57
N GLU A 90 -11.57 -20.83 6.88
CA GLU A 90 -11.05 -20.62 5.51
C GLU A 90 -9.75 -19.82 5.47
N THR A 91 -9.32 -19.31 6.63
CA THR A 91 -8.06 -18.55 6.76
C THR A 91 -6.87 -19.49 6.59
N MET A 92 -5.92 -19.10 5.72
CA MET A 92 -4.72 -19.89 5.43
C MET A 92 -3.46 -19.02 5.42
N GLY A 93 -2.62 -19.18 6.44
CA GLY A 93 -1.37 -18.43 6.56
C GLY A 93 -1.62 -16.92 6.62
N SER A 94 -1.08 -16.18 5.65
CA SER A 94 -1.32 -14.73 5.52
C SER A 94 -2.69 -14.39 4.93
N MET A 95 -3.37 -15.32 4.27
CA MET A 95 -4.67 -15.08 3.66
C MET A 95 -5.77 -15.13 4.73
N GLN A 96 -6.44 -14.01 4.92
CA GLN A 96 -7.59 -13.83 5.79
C GLN A 96 -8.87 -13.82 4.96
N VAL A 97 -9.91 -14.49 5.46
CA VAL A 97 -11.21 -14.55 4.79
C VAL A 97 -12.26 -13.85 5.64
N PHE A 98 -12.95 -12.90 5.05
CA PHE A 98 -14.02 -12.13 5.69
C PHE A 98 -15.30 -12.27 4.89
N GLU A 99 -16.44 -12.30 5.57
CA GLU A 99 -17.76 -12.42 4.94
C GLU A 99 -18.65 -11.23 5.32
N LYS A 100 -19.31 -10.66 4.31
CA LYS A 100 -20.33 -9.61 4.46
C LYS A 100 -21.39 -9.80 3.39
N ASP A 101 -22.66 -9.73 3.76
CA ASP A 101 -23.80 -9.89 2.84
C ASP A 101 -23.72 -11.15 1.96
N SER A 102 -23.30 -12.28 2.56
CA SER A 102 -23.05 -13.57 1.90
C SER A 102 -21.98 -13.54 0.79
N ARG A 103 -21.14 -12.50 0.78
CA ARG A 103 -19.96 -12.40 -0.09
C ARG A 103 -18.71 -12.54 0.75
N LYS A 104 -17.82 -13.41 0.28
CA LYS A 104 -16.51 -13.62 0.88
C LYS A 104 -15.48 -12.76 0.17
N GLU A 105 -14.72 -12.03 0.95
CA GLU A 105 -13.55 -11.31 0.51
C GLU A 105 -12.30 -11.95 1.10
N ARG A 106 -11.30 -12.12 0.25
CA ARG A 106 -9.99 -12.63 0.64
C ARG A 106 -9.02 -11.48 0.64
N MET A 107 -8.17 -11.42 1.66
CA MET A 107 -7.08 -10.47 1.72
C MET A 107 -5.82 -11.10 2.26
N PHE A 108 -4.66 -10.61 1.83
CA PHE A 108 -3.37 -11.00 2.38
C PHE A 108 -2.94 -10.00 3.44
N PHE A 109 -2.78 -10.49 4.67
CA PHE A 109 -2.24 -9.76 5.80
C PHE A 109 -0.75 -10.04 5.96
N SER A 110 0.04 -8.99 6.10
CA SER A 110 1.46 -9.09 6.46
C SER A 110 1.84 -7.96 7.41
N VAL A 111 2.87 -8.20 8.23
CA VAL A 111 3.38 -7.20 9.18
C VAL A 111 4.90 -7.27 9.26
N ASN A 112 5.52 -6.11 9.38
CA ASN A 112 6.94 -5.96 9.69
C ASN A 112 7.12 -4.89 10.79
N LYS A 113 8.36 -4.55 11.14
CA LYS A 113 8.66 -3.58 12.22
C LYS A 113 8.17 -2.15 11.95
N VAL A 114 7.83 -1.83 10.70
CA VAL A 114 7.52 -0.47 10.24
C VAL A 114 6.02 -0.31 9.99
N PHE A 115 5.36 -1.31 9.41
CA PHE A 115 3.94 -1.26 9.06
C PHE A 115 3.33 -2.66 8.95
N SER A 116 2.00 -2.71 9.02
CA SER A 116 1.18 -3.81 8.51
C SER A 116 0.60 -3.46 7.14
N LYS A 117 0.42 -4.46 6.30
CA LYS A 117 -0.07 -4.32 4.92
C LYS A 117 -1.18 -5.33 4.66
N TRP A 118 -2.31 -4.82 4.17
CA TRP A 118 -3.51 -5.60 3.86
C TRP A 118 -3.81 -5.42 2.39
N ILE A 119 -3.87 -6.53 1.63
CA ILE A 119 -4.06 -6.51 0.18
C ILE A 119 -5.26 -7.37 -0.15
N TRP A 120 -6.28 -6.78 -0.75
CA TRP A 120 -7.45 -7.52 -1.21
C TRP A 120 -7.09 -8.34 -2.46
N GLU A 121 -7.56 -9.57 -2.49
CA GLU A 121 -7.54 -10.39 -3.69
C GLU A 121 -8.50 -9.78 -4.73
N LYS A 122 -8.11 -9.82 -6.01
CA LYS A 122 -8.92 -9.30 -7.12
C LYS A 122 -10.08 -10.21 -7.47
#